data_AF-A0A661ZCV3-F1
#
_entry.id   AF-A0A661ZCV3-F1
#
_cell.length_a   1.000
_cell.length_b   1.000
_cell.length_c   1.000
_cell.angle_alpha   90.00
_cell.angle_beta   90.00
_cell.angle_gamma   90.00
#
_symmetry.space_group_name_H-M   'P 1'
#
loop_
_entity.id
_entity.type
_entity.pdbx_description
1 polymer ?
#
loop_
_entity_poly.entity_id
_entity_poly.type
_entity_poly.pdbx_seq_one_letter_code
_entity_poly.pdbx_strand_id
1 'polypeptide(L)'
;MRNRDWVEGNLKKVHEATDGQVAYVYVPNTAGAGHEYFKRYFFPQANKKAIILDERFNGGGSLADYYIDILLRPYQSHWNMRYTNDLKSPSASIQGPKVMIIEENAGSGGDMLPYMFRKFNVGTMVGKTTWGGLVGTLGFPELLDGGYVSAPNVAIWTEDGFIVENVGVAPDIEVEQTPADVISGGDPQLEKAIEVVLEQLRQNPPKEPVRPPYPVRVRK
;
A
#
# COMPACT_ATOMS: atom_id res chain seq x y z
N MET A 1 15.72 -2.69 -16.68
CA MET A 1 16.38 -2.09 -15.48
C MET A 1 15.94 -2.97 -14.33
N ARG A 2 16.85 -3.64 -13.61
CA ARG A 2 16.52 -4.79 -12.73
C ARG A 2 15.34 -4.58 -11.76
N ASN A 3 15.31 -3.47 -11.03
CA ASN A 3 14.22 -3.19 -10.08
C ASN A 3 12.86 -3.02 -10.79
N ARG A 4 12.81 -2.26 -11.88
CA ARG A 4 11.57 -2.10 -12.65
C ARG A 4 11.13 -3.43 -13.26
N ASP A 5 12.06 -4.25 -13.74
CA ASP A 5 11.75 -5.56 -14.30
C ASP A 5 11.12 -6.48 -13.24
N TRP A 6 11.57 -6.40 -11.98
CA TRP A 6 10.95 -7.09 -10.83
C TRP A 6 9.55 -6.56 -10.50
N VAL A 7 9.37 -5.23 -10.42
CA VAL A 7 8.06 -4.61 -10.14
C VAL A 7 7.03 -4.95 -11.21
N GLU A 8 7.38 -4.81 -12.49
CA GLU A 8 6.49 -5.12 -13.61
C GLU A 8 6.21 -6.64 -13.70
N GLY A 9 7.18 -7.47 -13.31
CA GLY A 9 7.00 -8.92 -13.17
C GLY A 9 5.96 -9.27 -12.12
N ASN A 10 6.02 -8.66 -10.94
CA ASN A 10 5.02 -8.87 -9.88
C ASN A 10 3.65 -8.30 -10.27
N LEU A 11 3.60 -7.13 -10.91
CA LEU A 11 2.37 -6.56 -11.45
C LEU A 11 1.70 -7.54 -12.43
N LYS A 12 2.49 -8.14 -13.34
CA LYS A 12 2.00 -9.14 -14.29
C LYS A 12 1.49 -10.39 -13.56
N LYS A 13 2.24 -10.93 -12.59
CA LYS A 13 1.80 -12.09 -11.79
C LYS A 13 0.46 -11.84 -11.09
N VAL A 14 0.30 -10.69 -10.43
CA VAL A 14 -0.96 -10.29 -9.77
C VAL A 14 -2.08 -10.13 -10.80
N HIS A 15 -1.79 -9.51 -11.94
CA HIS A 15 -2.78 -9.35 -13.00
C HIS A 15 -3.30 -10.69 -13.50
N GLU A 16 -2.40 -11.63 -13.83
CA GLU A 16 -2.75 -12.96 -14.33
C GLU A 16 -3.48 -13.79 -13.27
N ALA A 17 -3.01 -13.79 -12.03
CA ALA A 17 -3.59 -14.59 -10.96
C ALA A 17 -4.96 -14.08 -10.47
N THR A 18 -5.32 -12.83 -10.79
CA THR A 18 -6.55 -12.20 -10.29
C THR A 18 -7.55 -11.85 -11.40
N ASP A 19 -7.34 -12.35 -12.62
CA ASP A 19 -8.09 -12.00 -13.82
C ASP A 19 -8.17 -10.47 -14.03
N GLY A 20 -7.08 -9.78 -13.69
CA GLY A 20 -6.96 -8.34 -13.77
C GLY A 20 -7.87 -7.57 -12.82
N GLN A 21 -8.41 -8.17 -11.76
CA GLN A 21 -9.32 -7.50 -10.81
C GLN A 21 -8.58 -6.72 -9.71
N VAL A 22 -7.32 -7.04 -9.44
CA VAL A 22 -6.54 -6.49 -8.33
C VAL A 22 -5.43 -5.58 -8.86
N ALA A 23 -5.25 -4.42 -8.23
CA ALA A 23 -4.12 -3.54 -8.47
C ALA A 23 -2.88 -4.03 -7.71
N TYR A 24 -1.70 -3.88 -8.29
CA TYR A 24 -0.43 -4.06 -7.58
C TYR A 24 0.38 -2.77 -7.60
N VAL A 25 0.83 -2.32 -6.43
CA VAL A 25 1.59 -1.08 -6.27
C VAL A 25 2.77 -1.34 -5.36
N TYR A 26 3.99 -1.14 -5.86
CA TYR A 26 5.21 -1.21 -5.06
C TYR A 26 5.63 0.18 -4.55
N VAL A 27 6.03 0.27 -3.28
CA VAL A 27 6.47 1.51 -2.61
C VAL A 27 7.90 1.33 -2.08
N PRO A 28 8.94 1.75 -2.82
CA PRO A 28 10.34 1.48 -2.45
C PRO A 28 10.86 2.29 -1.26
N ASN A 29 10.20 3.38 -0.91
CA ASN A 29 10.51 4.22 0.25
C ASN A 29 9.30 5.12 0.54
N THR A 30 9.33 5.93 1.60
CA THR A 30 8.31 6.95 1.88
C THR A 30 8.78 8.37 1.54
N ALA A 31 9.74 8.48 0.61
CA ALA A 31 10.31 9.73 0.10
C ALA A 31 9.94 9.93 -1.38
N GLY A 32 10.83 10.56 -2.16
CA GLY A 32 10.60 10.91 -3.56
C GLY A 32 10.28 9.70 -4.45
N ALA A 33 11.05 8.61 -4.34
CA ALA A 33 10.83 7.42 -5.17
C ALA A 33 9.49 6.73 -4.85
N GLY A 34 9.14 6.62 -3.58
CA GLY A 34 7.83 6.15 -3.13
C GLY A 34 6.68 6.92 -3.74
N HIS A 35 6.79 8.25 -3.74
CA HIS A 35 5.78 9.12 -4.34
C HIS A 35 5.66 8.91 -5.86
N GLU A 36 6.78 8.75 -6.55
CA GLU A 36 6.80 8.49 -8.00
C GLU A 36 6.23 7.12 -8.37
N TYR A 37 6.65 6.07 -7.67
CA TYR A 37 6.19 4.70 -7.92
C TYR A 37 4.71 4.56 -7.60
N PHE A 38 4.26 5.08 -6.46
CA PHE A 38 2.86 5.06 -6.12
C PHE A 38 2.02 5.76 -7.19
N LYS A 39 2.41 6.96 -7.65
CA LYS A 39 1.67 7.63 -8.73
C LYS A 39 1.65 6.81 -10.02
N ARG A 40 2.80 6.25 -10.41
CA ARG A 40 2.94 5.47 -11.64
C ARG A 40 2.07 4.22 -11.63
N TYR A 41 2.00 3.51 -10.51
CA TYR A 41 1.33 2.21 -10.45
C TYR A 41 -0.10 2.30 -9.87
N PHE A 42 -0.42 3.24 -8.99
CA PHE A 42 -1.77 3.35 -8.41
C PHE A 42 -2.80 3.91 -9.40
N PHE A 43 -2.58 5.12 -9.93
CA PHE A 43 -3.63 5.86 -10.66
C PHE A 43 -4.11 5.15 -11.95
N PRO A 44 -3.24 4.51 -12.76
CA PRO A 44 -3.69 3.73 -13.91
C PRO A 44 -4.53 2.49 -13.55
N GLN A 45 -4.44 2.04 -12.29
CA GLN A 45 -5.13 0.87 -11.76
C GLN A 45 -6.30 1.25 -10.83
N ALA A 46 -6.71 2.52 -10.77
CA ALA A 46 -7.75 2.96 -9.84
C ALA A 46 -9.17 2.43 -10.14
N ASN A 47 -9.35 1.78 -11.30
CA ASN A 47 -10.58 1.06 -11.66
C ASN A 47 -10.61 -0.39 -11.18
N LYS A 48 -9.53 -0.89 -10.55
CA LYS A 48 -9.48 -2.24 -9.99
C LYS A 48 -10.40 -2.36 -8.76
N LYS A 49 -10.81 -3.60 -8.45
CA LYS A 49 -11.73 -3.89 -7.35
C LYS A 49 -11.02 -3.90 -6.00
N ALA A 50 -9.76 -4.32 -5.96
CA ALA A 50 -8.93 -4.39 -4.76
C ALA A 50 -7.48 -3.98 -5.07
N ILE A 51 -6.64 -3.89 -4.04
CA ILE A 51 -5.23 -3.52 -4.17
C ILE A 51 -4.33 -4.34 -3.25
N ILE A 52 -3.19 -4.76 -3.79
CA ILE A 52 -2.00 -5.20 -3.04
C ILE A 52 -0.99 -4.05 -3.07
N LEU A 53 -0.62 -3.57 -1.88
CA LEU A 53 0.44 -2.59 -1.66
C LEU A 53 1.69 -3.32 -1.18
N ASP A 54 2.71 -3.39 -2.02
CA ASP A 54 3.97 -4.04 -1.69
C ASP A 54 4.94 -3.01 -1.10
N GLU A 55 5.19 -3.15 0.19
CA GLU A 55 6.02 -2.26 1.02
C GLU A 55 7.37 -2.90 1.33
N ARG A 56 7.68 -4.06 0.73
CA ARG A 56 8.97 -4.74 0.95
C ARG A 56 10.15 -3.86 0.56
N PHE A 57 11.28 -4.01 1.25
CA PHE A 57 12.49 -3.20 1.05
C PHE A 57 12.30 -1.68 1.16
N ASN A 58 11.24 -1.20 1.81
CA ASN A 58 10.97 0.24 1.94
C ASN A 58 12.02 0.93 2.83
N GLY A 59 12.83 1.78 2.22
CA GLY A 59 13.94 2.46 2.90
C GLY A 59 13.54 3.65 3.80
N GLY A 60 12.25 3.88 4.03
CA GLY A 60 11.77 4.99 4.87
C GLY A 60 11.88 6.36 4.22
N GLY A 61 11.96 7.41 5.04
CA GLY A 61 11.87 8.80 4.60
C GLY A 61 10.89 9.61 5.45
N SER A 62 9.80 10.07 4.84
CA SER A 62 8.76 10.85 5.53
C SER A 62 7.70 9.94 6.16
N LEU A 63 6.81 10.49 7.00
CA LEU A 63 5.66 9.72 7.52
C LEU A 63 4.69 9.31 6.41
N ALA A 64 4.59 10.11 5.33
CA ALA A 64 3.83 9.81 4.11
C ALA A 64 2.37 9.34 4.34
N ASP A 65 1.67 10.00 5.27
CA ASP A 65 0.25 9.79 5.62
C ASP A 65 -0.72 9.86 4.43
N TYR A 66 -0.38 10.63 3.38
CA TYR A 66 -1.18 10.72 2.16
C TYR A 66 -1.48 9.36 1.50
N TYR A 67 -0.65 8.32 1.70
CA TYR A 67 -0.97 6.96 1.24
C TYR A 67 -2.27 6.46 1.87
N ILE A 68 -2.40 6.63 3.18
CA ILE A 68 -3.56 6.25 3.96
C ILE A 68 -4.79 7.04 3.51
N ASP A 69 -4.63 8.36 3.35
CA ASP A 69 -5.71 9.22 2.87
C ASP A 69 -6.26 8.75 1.51
N ILE A 70 -5.37 8.40 0.56
CA ILE A 70 -5.76 7.92 -0.77
C ILE A 70 -6.46 6.56 -0.69
N LEU A 71 -5.90 5.64 0.11
CA LEU A 71 -6.47 4.29 0.28
C LEU A 71 -7.84 4.33 0.94
N LEU A 72 -8.08 5.25 1.88
CA LEU A 72 -9.35 5.40 2.59
C LEU A 72 -10.38 6.29 1.89
N ARG A 73 -10.07 6.84 0.70
CA ARG A 73 -11.01 7.74 -0.01
C ARG A 73 -12.39 7.09 -0.17
N PRO A 74 -13.44 7.67 0.44
CA PRO A 74 -14.77 7.10 0.34
C PRO A 74 -15.30 7.28 -1.09
N TYR A 75 -16.10 6.32 -1.53
CA TYR A 75 -16.97 6.53 -2.68
C TYR A 75 -17.91 7.71 -2.39
N GLN A 76 -18.07 8.63 -3.34
CA GLN A 76 -18.94 9.80 -3.19
C GLN A 76 -20.15 9.72 -4.11
N SER A 77 -19.92 9.56 -5.42
CA SER A 77 -20.98 9.64 -6.42
C SER A 77 -20.57 9.09 -7.79
N HIS A 78 -21.53 9.07 -8.71
CA HIS A 78 -21.30 8.87 -10.13
C HIS A 78 -21.82 10.06 -10.93
N TRP A 79 -21.05 10.49 -11.93
CA TRP A 79 -21.53 11.41 -12.96
C TRP A 79 -22.23 10.64 -14.06
N ASN A 80 -23.47 11.04 -14.37
CA ASN A 80 -24.22 10.50 -15.48
C ASN A 80 -23.63 10.98 -16.82
N MET A 81 -23.12 10.05 -17.63
CA MET A 81 -22.64 10.38 -18.97
C MET A 81 -23.70 10.04 -20.02
N ARG A 82 -23.86 10.94 -21.01
CA ARG A 82 -24.89 10.81 -22.06
C ARG A 82 -24.58 9.69 -23.06
N TYR A 83 -23.31 9.52 -23.41
CA TYR A 83 -22.87 8.64 -24.49
C TYR A 83 -21.88 7.55 -24.04
N THR A 84 -21.51 7.55 -22.76
CA THR A 84 -20.50 6.63 -22.21
C THR A 84 -20.97 6.09 -20.86
N ASN A 85 -20.15 5.21 -20.27
CA ASN A 85 -20.33 4.76 -18.90
C ASN A 85 -20.26 5.94 -17.92
N ASP A 86 -20.93 5.76 -16.78
CA ASP A 86 -20.88 6.72 -15.67
C ASP A 86 -19.47 6.81 -15.10
N LEU A 87 -19.09 8.02 -14.67
CA LEU A 87 -17.77 8.28 -14.10
C LEU A 87 -17.86 8.30 -12.58
N LYS A 88 -17.13 7.39 -11.93
CA LYS A 88 -16.99 7.35 -10.47
C LYS A 88 -16.29 8.60 -9.94
N SER A 89 -16.76 9.12 -8.81
CA SER A 89 -16.10 10.17 -8.03
C SER A 89 -15.84 9.72 -6.59
N PRO A 90 -14.61 9.91 -6.07
CA PRO A 90 -13.41 10.32 -6.80
C PRO A 90 -12.97 9.24 -7.80
N SER A 91 -12.49 9.67 -8.97
CA SER A 91 -12.06 8.77 -10.06
C SER A 91 -10.91 7.85 -9.63
N ALA A 92 -9.99 8.38 -8.82
CA ALA A 92 -8.84 7.68 -8.29
C ALA A 92 -9.09 7.18 -6.86
N SER A 93 -9.81 6.07 -6.74
CA SER A 93 -10.07 5.39 -5.46
C SER A 93 -10.40 3.91 -5.66
N ILE A 94 -10.00 3.03 -4.74
CA ILE A 94 -10.30 1.59 -4.77
C ILE A 94 -11.10 1.24 -3.51
N GLN A 95 -12.37 0.88 -3.70
CA GLN A 95 -13.31 0.68 -2.59
C GLN A 95 -13.21 -0.70 -1.95
N GLY A 96 -12.74 -1.72 -2.68
CA GLY A 96 -12.68 -3.07 -2.15
C GLY A 96 -11.48 -3.33 -1.25
N PRO A 97 -11.19 -4.62 -1.01
CA PRO A 97 -10.15 -5.06 -0.10
C PRO A 97 -8.77 -4.47 -0.40
N LYS A 98 -7.98 -4.32 0.65
CA LYS A 98 -6.62 -3.79 0.61
C LYS A 98 -5.75 -4.75 1.39
N VAL A 99 -4.67 -5.21 0.77
CA VAL A 99 -3.66 -6.06 1.41
C VAL A 99 -2.33 -5.36 1.27
N MET A 100 -1.55 -5.32 2.35
CA MET A 100 -0.18 -4.80 2.32
C MET A 100 0.80 -5.94 2.57
N ILE A 101 1.88 -5.99 1.80
CA ILE A 101 3.00 -6.89 2.02
C ILE A 101 4.08 -6.12 2.77
N ILE A 102 4.55 -6.65 3.89
CA ILE A 102 5.61 -6.06 4.74
C ILE A 102 6.73 -7.09 4.97
N GLU A 103 7.94 -6.61 5.24
CA GLU A 103 9.07 -7.49 5.59
C GLU A 103 10.09 -6.81 6.51
N GLU A 104 11.05 -7.61 6.99
CA GLU A 104 12.11 -7.22 7.92
C GLU A 104 13.09 -6.14 7.42
N ASN A 105 13.19 -5.91 6.11
CA ASN A 105 14.06 -4.87 5.55
C ASN A 105 13.36 -3.51 5.39
N ALA A 106 12.05 -3.43 5.63
CA ALA A 106 11.32 -2.16 5.63
C ALA A 106 11.51 -1.46 6.99
N GLY A 107 11.78 -0.16 6.98
CA GLY A 107 12.09 0.56 8.22
C GLY A 107 11.92 2.08 8.17
N SER A 108 11.95 2.74 9.33
CA SER A 108 11.75 4.19 9.48
C SER A 108 10.40 4.64 8.92
N GLY A 109 10.34 5.45 7.87
CA GLY A 109 9.06 5.70 7.20
C GLY A 109 8.32 4.42 6.76
N GLY A 110 9.06 3.35 6.45
CA GLY A 110 8.53 2.01 6.18
C GLY A 110 8.11 1.22 7.43
N ASP A 111 8.46 1.67 8.62
CA ASP A 111 7.82 1.23 9.87
C ASP A 111 6.50 2.00 10.11
N MET A 112 6.50 3.30 9.81
CA MET A 112 5.34 4.17 10.03
C MET A 112 4.16 3.82 9.12
N LEU A 113 4.40 3.50 7.85
CA LEU A 113 3.33 3.21 6.89
C LEU A 113 2.52 1.96 7.30
N PRO A 114 3.12 0.79 7.60
CA PRO A 114 2.43 -0.36 8.19
C PRO A 114 1.74 -0.05 9.52
N TYR A 115 2.39 0.72 10.40
CA TYR A 115 1.77 1.14 11.66
C TYR A 115 0.47 1.90 11.43
N MET A 116 0.47 2.89 10.53
CA MET A 116 -0.74 3.64 10.16
C MET A 116 -1.77 2.76 9.45
N PHE A 117 -1.33 1.85 8.58
CA PHE A 117 -2.21 0.93 7.86
C PHE A 117 -3.03 0.08 8.82
N ARG A 118 -2.40 -0.42 9.90
CA ARG A 118 -3.09 -1.08 11.02
C ARG A 118 -3.96 -0.11 11.81
N LYS A 119 -3.39 1.01 12.26
CA LYS A 119 -4.06 1.97 13.15
C LYS A 119 -5.39 2.47 12.59
N PHE A 120 -5.45 2.69 11.27
CA PHE A 120 -6.65 3.17 10.59
C PHE A 120 -7.48 2.06 9.94
N ASN A 121 -7.21 0.80 10.27
CA ASN A 121 -7.94 -0.38 9.76
C ASN A 121 -8.06 -0.38 8.23
N VAL A 122 -6.97 -0.06 7.53
CA VAL A 122 -6.99 0.08 6.07
C VAL A 122 -7.17 -1.27 5.40
N GLY A 123 -6.56 -2.33 5.94
CA GLY A 123 -6.58 -3.66 5.34
C GLY A 123 -5.76 -4.68 6.11
N THR A 124 -5.49 -5.82 5.48
CA THR A 124 -4.71 -6.93 6.08
C THR A 124 -3.24 -6.85 5.70
N MET A 125 -2.34 -7.13 6.64
CA MET A 125 -0.90 -7.21 6.40
C MET A 125 -0.40 -8.65 6.35
N VAL A 126 0.43 -8.94 5.35
CA VAL A 126 1.03 -10.25 5.09
C VAL A 126 2.55 -10.09 5.04
N GLY A 127 3.31 -11.01 5.63
CA GLY A 127 4.77 -11.06 5.48
C GLY A 127 5.52 -11.26 6.80
N LYS A 128 6.51 -10.43 7.09
CA LYS A 128 7.31 -10.50 8.34
C LYS A 128 7.32 -9.15 9.05
N THR A 129 7.63 -9.17 10.35
CA THR A 129 7.75 -7.95 11.16
C THR A 129 8.80 -7.02 10.57
N THR A 130 8.48 -5.73 10.46
CA THR A 130 9.40 -4.69 9.96
C THR A 130 10.61 -4.47 10.87
N TRP A 131 11.58 -3.69 10.42
CA TRP A 131 12.86 -3.47 11.10
C TRP A 131 12.71 -2.89 12.53
N GLY A 132 11.77 -1.99 12.75
CA GLY A 132 11.54 -1.38 14.06
C GLY A 132 12.49 -0.24 14.40
N GLY A 133 12.88 0.58 13.43
CA GLY A 133 13.70 1.77 13.66
C GLY A 133 12.92 3.04 13.34
N LEU A 134 12.18 3.58 14.32
CA LEU A 134 11.29 4.73 14.16
C LEU A 134 11.63 5.90 15.09
N VAL A 135 12.92 6.07 15.39
CA VAL A 135 13.45 7.32 15.96
C VAL A 135 14.23 8.10 14.90
N GLY A 136 13.69 9.24 14.50
CA GLY A 136 14.30 10.10 13.48
C GLY A 136 15.56 10.82 13.96
N THR A 137 16.33 11.31 12.99
CA THR A 137 17.58 12.05 13.21
C THR A 137 17.52 13.40 12.50
N LEU A 138 17.56 14.51 13.25
CA LEU A 138 17.55 15.86 12.69
C LEU A 138 18.68 16.73 13.25
N GLY A 139 19.22 17.63 12.43
CA GLY A 139 20.04 18.76 12.91
C GLY A 139 21.50 18.44 13.29
N PHE A 140 22.08 17.35 12.77
CA PHE A 140 23.50 17.07 12.98
C PHE A 140 24.39 17.80 11.96
N PRO A 141 25.49 18.44 12.41
CA PRO A 141 26.41 19.14 11.52
C PRO A 141 27.37 18.17 10.82
N GLU A 142 27.96 18.64 9.72
CA GLU A 142 29.14 18.03 9.11
C GLU A 142 30.37 18.26 10.01
N LEU A 143 31.23 17.26 10.12
CA LEU A 143 32.48 17.33 10.86
C LEU A 143 33.55 18.11 10.07
N LEU A 144 34.62 18.53 10.73
CA LEU A 144 35.70 19.32 10.12
C LEU A 144 36.39 18.62 8.94
N ASP A 145 36.35 17.29 8.88
CA ASP A 145 36.93 16.46 7.83
C ASP A 145 35.93 16.07 6.72
N GLY A 146 34.70 16.60 6.77
CA GLY A 146 33.62 16.23 5.86
C GLY A 146 32.86 14.96 6.27
N GLY A 147 33.21 14.35 7.42
CA GLY A 147 32.45 13.25 8.01
C GLY A 147 31.09 13.70 8.52
N TYR A 148 30.21 12.75 8.81
CA TYR A 148 28.90 13.01 9.38
C TYR A 148 28.59 11.99 10.49
N VAL A 149 27.88 12.45 11.52
CA VAL A 149 27.35 11.61 12.61
C VAL A 149 25.85 11.84 12.68
N SER A 150 25.10 10.78 12.89
CA SER A 150 23.69 10.86 13.31
C SER A 150 23.52 10.24 14.69
N ALA A 151 22.57 10.79 15.44
CA ALA A 151 22.07 10.19 16.67
C ALA A 151 20.54 10.34 16.73
N PRO A 152 19.80 9.31 17.17
CA PRO A 152 18.35 9.37 17.26
C PRO A 152 17.92 10.50 18.22
N ASN A 153 17.09 11.44 17.74
CA ASN A 153 16.62 12.58 18.54
C ASN A 153 15.16 12.99 18.31
N VAL A 154 14.42 12.27 17.46
CA VAL A 154 13.00 12.54 17.17
C VAL A 154 12.20 11.26 17.31
N ALA A 155 11.76 10.95 18.54
CA ALA A 155 10.94 9.78 18.82
C ALA A 155 9.45 10.06 18.59
N ILE A 156 8.72 9.08 18.05
CA ILE A 156 7.28 9.16 17.81
C ILE A 156 6.48 8.47 18.93
N TRP A 157 5.33 9.04 19.28
CA TRP A 157 4.49 8.57 20.39
C TRP A 157 3.00 8.80 20.13
N THR A 158 2.15 8.05 20.84
CA THR A 158 0.69 8.21 20.93
C THR A 158 0.23 8.26 22.39
N GLU A 159 -1.07 8.34 22.63
CA GLU A 159 -1.65 8.23 23.99
C GLU A 159 -1.23 6.94 24.72
N ASP A 160 -0.85 5.89 23.96
CA ASP A 160 -0.37 4.61 24.47
C ASP A 160 1.15 4.57 24.72
N GLY A 161 1.87 5.66 24.42
CA GLY A 161 3.32 5.79 24.61
C GLY A 161 4.13 5.78 23.31
N PHE A 162 5.43 5.49 23.42
CA PHE A 162 6.33 5.36 22.27
C PHE A 162 5.97 4.14 21.43
N ILE A 163 6.07 4.27 20.11
CA ILE A 163 5.62 3.23 19.17
C ILE A 163 6.76 2.73 18.28
N VAL A 164 6.67 1.46 17.89
CA VAL A 164 7.46 0.77 16.85
C VAL A 164 8.96 0.58 17.12
N GLU A 165 9.65 1.54 17.75
CA GLU A 165 11.09 1.46 18.01
C GLU A 165 11.48 0.17 18.76
N ASN A 166 12.50 -0.52 18.25
CA ASN A 166 13.04 -1.80 18.75
C ASN A 166 12.04 -2.96 18.80
N VAL A 167 10.90 -2.85 18.11
CA VAL A 167 9.84 -3.88 18.04
C VAL A 167 9.43 -4.17 16.59
N GLY A 168 9.27 -3.13 15.78
CA GLY A 168 8.71 -3.24 14.43
C GLY A 168 7.18 -3.33 14.42
N VAL A 169 6.63 -3.55 13.23
CA VAL A 169 5.20 -3.74 12.99
C VAL A 169 4.99 -5.18 12.51
N ALA A 170 4.36 -6.00 13.35
CA ALA A 170 4.05 -7.39 12.99
C ALA A 170 3.02 -7.45 11.85
N PRO A 171 3.01 -8.49 11.01
CA PRO A 171 1.93 -8.73 10.04
C PRO A 171 0.69 -9.29 10.75
N ASP A 172 -0.45 -9.33 10.06
CA ASP A 172 -1.63 -10.07 10.53
C ASP A 172 -1.52 -11.56 10.15
N ILE A 173 -0.84 -11.85 9.03
CA ILE A 173 -0.53 -13.20 8.56
C ILE A 173 0.97 -13.29 8.32
N GLU A 174 1.67 -14.02 9.18
CA GLU A 174 3.11 -14.23 9.04
C GLU A 174 3.42 -15.20 7.89
N VAL A 175 4.31 -14.78 6.99
CA VAL A 175 4.79 -15.56 5.84
C VAL A 175 6.26 -15.24 5.61
N GLU A 176 7.08 -16.28 5.60
CA GLU A 176 8.52 -16.18 5.38
C GLU A 176 8.90 -16.37 3.92
N GLN A 177 9.88 -15.60 3.44
CA GLN A 177 10.57 -15.86 2.17
C GLN A 177 11.67 -16.89 2.40
N THR A 178 11.33 -18.18 2.44
CA THR A 178 12.36 -19.20 2.69
C THR A 178 13.36 -19.26 1.53
N PRO A 179 14.66 -19.53 1.78
CA PRO A 179 15.63 -19.63 0.70
C PRO A 179 15.25 -20.67 -0.37
N ALA A 180 14.63 -21.78 0.05
CA ALA A 180 14.19 -22.83 -0.87
C ALA A 180 13.11 -22.33 -1.83
N ASP A 181 12.10 -21.62 -1.31
CA ASP A 181 11.00 -21.08 -2.11
C ASP A 181 11.51 -20.01 -3.09
N VAL A 182 12.32 -19.08 -2.61
CA VAL A 182 12.85 -17.98 -3.43
C VAL A 182 13.79 -18.49 -4.53
N ILE A 183 14.69 -19.44 -4.23
CA ILE A 183 15.59 -20.04 -5.22
C ILE A 183 14.81 -20.82 -6.29
N SER A 184 13.70 -21.45 -5.91
CA SER A 184 12.81 -22.13 -6.85
C SER A 184 11.99 -21.19 -7.75
N GLY A 185 12.08 -19.87 -7.52
CA GLY A 185 11.39 -18.83 -8.28
C GLY A 185 10.03 -18.42 -7.70
N GLY A 186 9.67 -18.93 -6.53
CA GLY A 186 8.45 -18.57 -5.80
C GLY A 186 8.53 -17.19 -5.14
N ASP A 187 7.36 -16.66 -4.78
CA ASP A 187 7.24 -15.49 -3.91
C ASP A 187 6.11 -15.74 -2.90
N PRO A 188 6.37 -16.52 -1.82
CA PRO A 188 5.37 -16.90 -0.82
C PRO A 188 4.53 -15.74 -0.27
N GLN A 189 5.15 -14.57 -0.03
CA GLN A 189 4.42 -13.42 0.52
C GLN A 189 3.48 -12.80 -0.53
N LEU A 190 3.91 -12.67 -1.78
CA LEU A 190 3.05 -12.18 -2.87
C LEU A 190 1.92 -13.16 -3.17
N GLU A 191 2.23 -14.45 -3.22
CA GLU A 191 1.26 -15.53 -3.43
C GLU A 191 0.20 -15.52 -2.33
N LYS A 192 0.62 -15.39 -1.06
CA LYS A 192 -0.32 -15.27 0.06
C LYS A 192 -1.14 -13.99 -0.01
N ALA A 193 -0.55 -12.87 -0.39
CA ALA A 193 -1.30 -11.61 -0.56
C ALA A 193 -2.38 -11.72 -1.66
N ILE A 194 -2.07 -12.41 -2.77
CA ILE A 194 -3.03 -12.73 -3.84
C ILE A 194 -4.16 -13.62 -3.31
N GLU A 195 -3.83 -14.68 -2.56
CA GLU A 195 -4.83 -15.56 -1.96
C GLU A 195 -5.80 -14.78 -1.05
N VAL A 196 -5.25 -13.98 -0.14
CA VAL A 196 -6.00 -13.21 0.86
C VAL A 196 -6.89 -12.17 0.20
N VAL A 197 -6.37 -11.38 -0.76
CA VAL A 197 -7.16 -10.34 -1.41
C VAL A 197 -8.30 -10.92 -2.25
N LEU A 198 -8.09 -12.07 -2.89
CA LEU A 198 -9.13 -12.77 -3.65
C LEU A 198 -10.21 -13.35 -2.74
N GLU A 199 -9.82 -13.89 -1.59
CA GLU A 199 -10.80 -14.36 -0.59
C GLU A 199 -11.63 -13.20 -0.04
N GLN A 200 -11.00 -12.10 0.33
CA GLN A 200 -11.71 -10.90 0.79
C GLN A 200 -12.63 -10.31 -0.29
N LEU A 201 -12.23 -10.40 -1.57
CA LEU A 201 -13.07 -9.99 -2.69
C LEU A 201 -14.29 -10.90 -2.88
N ARG A 202 -14.16 -12.21 -2.68
CA ARG A 202 -15.28 -13.15 -2.72
C ARG A 202 -16.26 -12.90 -1.59
N GLN A 203 -15.74 -12.64 -0.39
CA GLN A 203 -16.56 -12.40 0.81
C GLN A 203 -17.28 -11.05 0.75
N ASN A 204 -16.59 -9.99 0.28
CA ASN A 204 -17.11 -8.62 0.28
C ASN A 204 -16.78 -7.91 -1.04
N PRO A 205 -17.43 -8.29 -2.16
CA PRO A 205 -17.19 -7.64 -3.44
C PRO A 205 -17.64 -6.18 -3.42
N PRO A 206 -16.91 -5.24 -4.06
CA PRO A 206 -17.36 -3.87 -4.23
C PRO A 206 -18.73 -3.83 -4.91
N LYS A 207 -19.60 -2.93 -4.44
CA LYS A 207 -20.93 -2.75 -5.04
C LYS A 207 -20.79 -2.20 -6.46
N GLU A 208 -21.34 -2.92 -7.42
CA GLU A 208 -21.48 -2.41 -8.79
C GLU A 208 -22.55 -1.31 -8.80
N PRO A 209 -22.25 -0.12 -9.34
CA PRO A 209 -23.18 0.99 -9.33
C PRO A 209 -24.32 0.74 -10.32
N VAL A 210 -25.57 0.83 -9.83
CA VAL A 210 -26.76 0.80 -10.67
C VAL A 210 -27.32 2.21 -10.78
N ARG A 211 -27.39 2.72 -12.01
CA ARG A 211 -27.97 4.04 -12.28
C ARG A 211 -29.48 4.01 -11.98
N PRO A 212 -30.02 4.97 -11.19
CA PRO A 212 -31.46 5.07 -11.01
C PRO A 212 -32.15 5.48 -12.33
N PRO A 213 -33.45 5.19 -12.50
CA PRO A 213 -34.21 5.66 -13.65
C PRO A 213 -34.23 7.18 -13.71
N TYR A 214 -34.32 7.73 -14.92
CA TYR A 214 -34.43 9.19 -15.10
C TYR A 214 -35.71 9.73 -14.45
N PRO A 215 -35.65 10.90 -13.77
CA PRO A 215 -36.82 11.48 -13.14
C PRO A 215 -37.87 11.86 -14.19
N VAL A 216 -39.14 11.53 -13.92
CA VAL A 216 -40.27 11.99 -14.75
C VAL A 216 -40.51 13.48 -14.45
N ARG A 217 -40.11 14.35 -15.39
CA ARG A 217 -40.23 15.82 -15.22
C ARG A 217 -41.45 16.43 -15.92
N VAL A 218 -42.23 15.63 -16.63
CA VAL A 218 -43.47 16.05 -17.29
C VAL A 218 -44.67 15.56 -16.49
N ARG A 219 -45.64 16.44 -16.21
CA ARG A 219 -46.97 16.01 -15.74
C ARG A 219 -47.68 15.37 -16.92
N LYS A 220 -48.27 14.19 -16.69
CA LYS A 220 -49.21 13.57 -17.65
C LYS A 220 -50.45 14.43 -17.80
#